data_AF-A0A645HI51-F1
#
_entry.id   AF-A0A645HI51-F1
#
_cell.length_a   1.000
_cell.length_b   1.000
_cell.length_c   1.000
_cell.angle_alpha   90.00
_cell.angle_beta   90.00
_cell.angle_gamma   90.00
#
_symmetry.space_group_name_H-M   'P 1'
#
loop_
_entity.id
_entity.type
_entity.pdbx_description
1 polymer ?
#
loop_
_entity_poly.entity_id
_entity_poly.type
_entity_poly.pdbx_seq_one_letter_code
_entity_poly.pdbx_strand_id
1 'polypeptide(L)'
;MPESEELTFNDGYYSTRDIVGDLMSNPEAAIIIKENVFDRLPKQKNLMTGEESNEPMAAAMFKEAPFEMVWEFMAKGFPANALAIINEKLQKIKK
;
A
#
# COMPACT_ATOMS: atom_id res chain seq x y z
N MET A 1 8.27 7.89 -21.76
CA MET A 1 8.94 6.77 -21.08
C MET A 1 8.49 6.83 -19.64
N PRO A 2 7.90 5.81 -19.01
CA PRO A 2 7.87 5.82 -17.55
C PRO A 2 9.30 5.57 -17.08
N GLU A 3 9.73 6.46 -16.21
CA GLU A 3 11.05 6.63 -15.62
C GLU A 3 11.32 5.49 -14.62
N SER A 4 12.54 4.95 -14.68
CA SER A 4 13.18 3.97 -13.79
C SER A 4 12.31 2.96 -12.99
N GLU A 5 12.54 1.66 -13.21
CA GLU A 5 12.09 0.60 -12.30
C GLU A 5 12.78 0.65 -10.90
N GLU A 6 13.70 1.59 -10.69
CA GLU A 6 14.44 1.72 -9.44
C GLU A 6 13.64 2.47 -8.37
N LEU A 7 13.57 1.85 -7.18
CA LEU A 7 12.99 2.47 -5.99
C LEU A 7 13.96 3.49 -5.40
N THR A 8 13.48 4.72 -5.22
CA THR A 8 14.21 5.80 -4.55
C THR A 8 13.77 5.95 -3.09
N PHE A 9 14.71 6.25 -2.20
CA PHE A 9 14.45 6.39 -0.77
C PHE A 9 15.12 7.65 -0.23
N ASN A 10 14.36 8.74 -0.18
CA ASN A 10 14.76 10.01 0.39
C ASN A 10 14.53 10.00 1.90
N ASP A 11 15.54 10.39 2.66
CA ASP A 11 15.45 10.48 4.11
C ASP A 11 14.38 11.49 4.56
N GLY A 12 13.58 11.09 5.55
CA GLY A 12 12.50 11.92 6.10
C GLY A 12 11.18 11.91 5.32
N TYR A 13 11.06 11.08 4.27
CA TYR A 13 9.83 10.89 3.50
C TYR A 13 9.27 9.48 3.71
N TYR A 14 7.96 9.31 3.48
CA TYR A 14 7.32 8.00 3.49
C TYR A 14 7.78 7.17 2.27
N SER A 15 7.83 5.85 2.43
CA SER A 15 8.30 4.91 1.41
C SER A 15 7.61 3.56 1.52
N THR A 16 7.82 2.68 0.54
CA THR A 16 7.33 1.30 0.59
C THR A 16 8.05 0.42 1.63
N ARG A 17 9.11 0.93 2.26
CA ARG A 17 9.81 0.25 3.38
C ARG A 17 9.17 0.54 4.73
N ASP A 18 8.31 1.55 4.81
CA ASP A 18 7.62 1.87 6.04
C ASP A 18 6.56 0.82 6.35
N ILE A 19 6.29 0.64 7.65
CA ILE A 19 5.26 -0.28 8.08
C ILE A 19 3.88 0.23 7.68
N VAL A 20 2.97 -0.69 7.36
CA VAL A 20 1.62 -0.33 6.90
C VAL A 20 0.90 0.55 7.94
N GLY A 21 1.10 0.31 9.23
CA GLY A 21 0.51 1.10 10.29
C GLY A 21 0.88 2.59 10.24
N ASP A 22 2.14 2.91 9.94
CA ASP A 22 2.62 4.29 9.85
C ASP A 22 2.04 4.96 8.59
N LEU A 23 2.07 4.25 7.45
CA LEU A 23 1.48 4.70 6.20
C LEU A 23 -0.03 4.95 6.32
N MET A 24 -0.74 4.11 7.08
CA MET A 24 -2.18 4.25 7.30
C MET A 24 -2.54 5.32 8.35
N SER A 25 -1.58 5.73 9.18
CA SER A 25 -1.79 6.78 10.19
C SER A 25 -1.68 8.19 9.61
N ASN A 26 -0.95 8.35 8.51
CA ASN A 26 -0.92 9.60 7.73
C ASN A 26 -2.05 9.59 6.67
N PRO A 27 -2.93 10.60 6.63
CA PRO A 27 -4.08 10.59 5.72
C PRO A 27 -3.69 10.59 4.24
N GLU A 28 -2.62 11.29 3.85
CA GLU A 28 -2.15 11.34 2.45
C GLU A 28 -1.55 10.01 2.02
N ALA A 29 -0.71 9.40 2.88
CA ALA A 29 -0.13 8.08 2.60
C ALA A 29 -1.22 6.99 2.59
N ALA A 30 -2.19 7.06 3.50
CA ALA A 30 -3.31 6.13 3.56
C ALA A 30 -4.15 6.16 2.28
N ILE A 31 -4.38 7.33 1.68
CA ILE A 31 -5.08 7.47 0.39
C ILE A 31 -4.29 6.76 -0.71
N ILE A 32 -2.97 6.96 -0.78
CA ILE A 32 -2.13 6.30 -1.79
C ILE A 32 -2.23 4.78 -1.65
N ILE A 33 -2.09 4.25 -0.44
CA ILE A 33 -2.18 2.80 -0.22
C ILE A 33 -3.59 2.28 -0.56
N LYS A 34 -4.65 2.99 -0.17
CA LYS A 34 -6.03 2.58 -0.48
C LYS A 34 -6.30 2.54 -1.97
N GLU A 35 -6.03 3.62 -2.70
CA GLU A 35 -6.33 3.74 -4.12
C GLU A 35 -5.49 2.79 -5.00
N ASN A 36 -4.23 2.57 -4.63
CA ASN A 36 -3.29 1.82 -5.47
C ASN A 36 -3.22 0.34 -5.10
N VAL A 37 -3.72 -0.05 -3.92
CA VAL A 37 -3.63 -1.42 -3.41
C VAL A 37 -5.03 -1.94 -3.09
N PHE A 38 -5.71 -1.33 -2.12
CA PHE A 38 -6.89 -1.91 -1.52
C PHE A 38 -8.15 -1.80 -2.36
N ASP A 39 -8.35 -0.70 -3.09
CA ASP A 39 -9.47 -0.53 -4.02
C ASP A 39 -9.35 -1.44 -5.25
N ARG A 40 -8.14 -1.97 -5.51
CA ARG A 40 -7.89 -2.96 -6.57
C ARG A 40 -8.03 -4.39 -6.09
N LEU A 41 -8.06 -4.63 -4.77
CA LEU A 41 -8.38 -5.96 -4.25
C LEU A 41 -9.87 -6.23 -4.44
N PRO A 42 -10.25 -7.46 -4.82
CA PRO A 42 -11.65 -7.84 -4.81
C PRO A 42 -12.17 -7.64 -3.38
N LYS A 43 -13.20 -6.78 -3.22
CA LYS A 43 -13.88 -6.60 -1.94
C LYS A 43 -14.26 -7.97 -1.40
N GLN A 44 -13.58 -8.42 -0.34
CA GLN A 44 -13.97 -9.67 0.30
C GLN A 44 -15.27 -9.40 1.05
N LYS A 45 -16.38 -9.90 0.50
CA LYS A 45 -17.62 -10.01 1.26
C LYS A 45 -17.36 -10.95 2.43
N ASN A 46 -17.56 -10.46 3.65
CA ASN A 46 -17.52 -11.32 4.80
C ASN A 46 -18.70 -12.30 4.71
N LEU A 47 -18.42 -13.56 4.37
CA LEU A 47 -19.46 -14.57 4.09
C LEU A 47 -20.31 -14.91 5.33
N MET A 48 -19.82 -14.58 6.54
CA MET A 48 -20.54 -14.85 7.79
C MET A 48 -21.46 -13.70 8.25
N THR A 49 -21.10 -12.43 7.99
CA THR A 49 -21.89 -11.27 8.44
C THR A 49 -22.60 -10.55 7.31
N GLY A 50 -22.25 -10.84 6.05
CA GLY A 50 -22.75 -10.11 4.88
C GLY A 50 -22.23 -8.68 4.77
N GLU A 51 -21.45 -8.21 5.76
CA GLU A 51 -20.89 -6.87 5.79
C GLU A 51 -19.68 -6.77 4.87
N GLU A 52 -19.67 -5.76 4.00
CA GLU A 52 -18.46 -5.33 3.31
C GLU A 52 -17.58 -4.63 4.34
N SER A 53 -16.48 -5.26 4.74
CA SER A 53 -15.48 -4.58 5.55
C SER A 53 -14.80 -3.51 4.69
N ASN A 54 -14.99 -2.23 5.06
CA ASN A 54 -14.31 -1.11 4.42
C ASN A 54 -12.81 -1.07 4.76
N GLU A 55 -12.40 -1.80 5.81
CA GLU A 55 -11.00 -2.10 6.04
C GLU A 55 -10.69 -3.47 5.42
N PRO A 56 -9.80 -3.52 4.43
CA PRO A 56 -9.28 -4.79 3.95
C PRO A 56 -8.70 -5.50 5.15
N MET A 57 -9.17 -6.70 5.44
CA MET A 57 -8.67 -7.54 6.55
C MET A 57 -7.13 -7.67 6.51
N ALA A 58 -6.55 -7.55 5.30
CA ALA A 58 -5.12 -7.42 5.06
C ALA A 58 -4.48 -6.21 5.79
N ALA A 59 -5.06 -5.02 5.75
CA ALA A 59 -4.49 -3.82 6.40
C ALA A 59 -4.34 -4.02 7.92
N ALA A 60 -5.31 -4.67 8.56
CA ALA A 60 -5.26 -4.99 9.98
C ALA A 60 -4.25 -6.11 10.30
N MET A 61 -4.17 -7.15 9.46
CA MET A 61 -3.22 -8.26 9.63
C MET A 61 -1.76 -7.84 9.44
N PHE A 62 -1.51 -6.82 8.61
CA PHE A 62 -0.15 -6.42 8.25
C PHE A 62 0.27 -5.07 8.82
N LYS A 63 -0.45 -4.55 9.82
CA LYS A 63 -0.20 -3.22 10.40
C LYS A 63 1.25 -3.02 10.85
N GLU A 64 1.91 -4.07 11.34
CA GLU A 64 3.30 -4.03 11.80
C GLU A 64 4.32 -4.49 10.75
N ALA A 65 3.87 -4.96 9.59
CA ALA A 65 4.75 -5.42 8.52
C ALA A 65 5.16 -4.25 7.61
N PRO A 66 6.40 -4.26 7.08
CA PRO A 66 6.80 -3.38 5.99
C PRO A 66 5.87 -3.56 4.79
N PHE A 67 5.49 -2.45 4.14
CA PHE A 67 4.57 -2.50 3.01
C PHE A 67 5.09 -3.37 1.85
N GLU A 68 6.40 -3.38 1.60
CA GLU A 68 7.04 -4.25 0.60
C GLU A 68 6.76 -5.74 0.82
N MET A 69 6.75 -6.20 2.07
CA MET A 69 6.46 -7.60 2.41
C MET A 69 5.00 -7.92 2.07
N VAL A 70 4.09 -7.01 2.42
CA VAL A 70 2.66 -7.17 2.09
C VAL A 70 2.44 -7.15 0.59
N TRP A 71 3.18 -6.30 -0.12
CA TRP A 71 3.15 -6.20 -1.55
C TRP A 71 3.54 -7.52 -2.22
N GLU A 72 4.61 -8.20 -1.78
CA GLU A 72 5.00 -9.51 -2.34
C GLU A 72 3.88 -10.56 -2.27
N PHE A 73 3.07 -10.56 -1.20
CA PHE A 73 1.92 -11.45 -1.09
C PHE A 73 0.78 -11.10 -2.07
N MET A 74 0.60 -9.82 -2.39
CA MET A 74 -0.50 -9.32 -3.21
C MET A 74 -0.12 -9.06 -4.68
N ALA A 75 1.17 -8.95 -4.99
CA ALA A 75 1.72 -8.46 -6.26
C ALA A 75 1.32 -9.29 -7.48
N LYS A 76 0.87 -10.53 -7.30
CA LYS A 76 0.41 -11.41 -8.39
C LYS A 76 -0.69 -10.80 -9.26
N GLY A 77 -1.45 -9.83 -8.73
CA GLY A 77 -2.50 -9.12 -9.46
C GLY A 77 -2.13 -7.71 -9.96
N PHE A 78 -0.91 -7.23 -9.71
CA PHE A 78 -0.52 -5.84 -9.97
C PHE A 78 0.50 -5.73 -11.12
N PRO A 79 0.50 -4.60 -11.86
CA PRO A 79 1.56 -4.29 -12.82
C PRO A 79 2.95 -4.27 -12.15
N ALA A 80 3.98 -4.71 -12.88
CA ALA A 80 5.36 -4.78 -12.37
C ALA A 80 5.89 -3.44 -11.83
N ASN A 81 5.46 -2.32 -12.42
CA ASN A 81 5.85 -0.97 -12.02
C ASN A 81 4.99 -0.36 -10.91
N ALA A 82 3.94 -1.05 -10.44
CA ALA A 82 3.00 -0.45 -9.49
C ALA A 82 3.65 -0.16 -8.13
N LEU A 83 4.61 -1.00 -7.69
CA LEU A 83 5.39 -0.72 -6.48
C LEU A 83 6.22 0.56 -6.60
N ALA A 84 6.87 0.76 -7.75
CA ALA A 84 7.65 1.96 -8.02
C ALA A 84 6.78 3.22 -8.03
N ILE A 85 5.59 3.15 -8.65
CA ILE A 85 4.62 4.26 -8.65
C ILE A 85 4.13 4.58 -7.23
N ILE A 86 3.83 3.56 -6.42
CA ILE A 86 3.42 3.76 -5.03
C ILE A 86 4.55 4.43 -4.26
N ASN A 87 5.78 3.94 -4.41
CA ASN A 87 6.93 4.52 -3.74
C ASN A 87 7.15 5.98 -4.16
N GLU A 88 7.13 6.29 -5.45
CA GLU A 88 7.29 7.66 -5.94
C GLU A 88 6.24 8.63 -5.36
N LYS A 89 4.99 8.17 -5.19
CA LYS A 89 3.94 8.96 -4.54
C LYS A 89 4.20 9.15 -3.05
N LEU A 90 4.61 8.08 -2.34
CA LEU A 90 4.95 8.17 -0.91
C LEU A 90 6.15 9.08 -0.66
N GLN A 91 7.13 9.06 -1.58
CA GLN A 91 8.33 9.89 -1.55
C GLN A 91 8.06 11.40 -1.72
N LYS A 92 6.81 11.79 -2.00
CA LYS A 92 6.37 13.19 -2.03
C LYS A 92 5.79 13.63 -0.67
N ILE A 93 5.57 12.71 0.27
CA ILE A 93 4.97 12.96 1.58
C ILE A 93 6.05 12.92 2.65
N LYS A 94 6.14 14.00 3.42
CA LYS A 94 7.09 14.14 4.53
C LYS A 94 6.55 13.44 5.79
N LYS A 95 7.42 12.76 6.53
CA LYS A 95 7.11 12.12 7.82
C LYS A 95 6.84 13.13 8.92
#